data_AF-A0A7S1GIP4-F1
#
_entry.id   AF-A0A7S1GIP4-F1
#
_cell.length_a   1.000
_cell.length_b   1.000
_cell.length_c   1.000
_cell.angle_alpha   90.00
_cell.angle_beta   90.00
_cell.angle_gamma   90.00
#
_symmetry.space_group_name_H-M   'P 1'
#
loop_
_entity.id
_entity.type
_entity.pdbx_description
1 polymer ?
#
loop_
_entity_poly.entity_id
_entity_poly.type
_entity_poly.pdbx_seq_one_letter_code
_entity_poly.pdbx_strand_id
1 'polypeptide(L)'
;THQGAFVQKVYLQTRDRGLLEEEYQEDYAASLAAFAIARLTNVVEKYMYSLKTEWRDIAVSGINYIAAHTINDTVINDASQLDPWMMHSIAELNKLDAVSEPMTQYTTEYFKYVTKHQLRAPDLDSVQDAEHHDMIGSMVEFGSSTVTAAMAGGLCAAFAVLEPKISNPKQILDSLESAAEFTYQTQYRPETAMYLPNPGRVFGGVHDSLTNIDLPSVTSQHAISLFLCLAQTMEIQTKKLKSSW
;
A
#
# COMPACT_ATOMS: atom_id res chain seq x y z
N THR A 1 -6.94 5.21 -27.35
CA THR A 1 -6.95 5.39 -25.89
C THR A 1 -5.92 4.43 -25.30
N HIS A 2 -4.69 4.89 -25.11
CA HIS A 2 -3.63 4.10 -24.48
C HIS A 2 -3.76 4.28 -22.97
N GLN A 3 -4.52 3.40 -22.32
CA GLN A 3 -4.41 3.22 -20.87
C GLN A 3 -2.99 2.72 -20.61
N GLY A 4 -2.24 3.36 -19.72
CA GLY A 4 -0.83 3.04 -19.40
C GLY A 4 -0.61 1.65 -18.76
N ALA A 5 -1.48 0.68 -19.04
CA ALA A 5 -1.32 -0.70 -18.63
C ALA A 5 -0.18 -1.35 -19.43
N PHE A 6 0.76 -1.96 -18.72
CA PHE A 6 1.73 -2.86 -19.31
C PHE A 6 0.99 -4.16 -19.61
N VAL A 7 0.53 -4.36 -20.86
CA VAL A 7 -0.09 -5.63 -21.25
C VAL A 7 1.02 -6.66 -21.41
N GLN A 8 1.24 -7.49 -20.39
CA GLN A 8 2.11 -8.65 -20.51
C GLN A 8 1.27 -9.84 -21.02
N LYS A 9 1.44 -10.20 -22.29
CA LYS A 9 0.90 -11.48 -22.79
C LYS A 9 1.67 -12.62 -22.14
N VAL A 10 1.05 -13.32 -21.18
CA VAL A 10 1.62 -14.51 -20.55
C VAL A 10 1.14 -15.73 -21.33
N TYR A 11 2.06 -16.42 -21.99
CA TYR A 11 1.76 -17.70 -22.63
C TYR A 11 1.89 -18.82 -21.60
N LEU A 12 0.78 -19.24 -21.00
CA LEU A 12 0.76 -20.44 -20.16
C LEU A 12 0.65 -21.68 -21.06
N GLN A 13 1.79 -22.35 -21.27
CA GLN A 13 1.79 -23.64 -21.95
C GLN A 13 1.34 -24.73 -20.97
N THR A 14 0.03 -24.99 -20.89
CA THR A 14 -0.46 -26.14 -20.12
C THR A 14 -0.18 -27.43 -20.89
N ARG A 15 0.20 -28.48 -20.16
CA ARG A 15 0.73 -29.73 -20.74
C ARG A 15 -0.27 -30.50 -21.61
N ASP A 16 -1.57 -30.21 -21.51
CA ASP A 16 -2.64 -31.02 -22.12
C ASP A 16 -3.83 -30.24 -22.72
N ARG A 17 -3.83 -28.91 -22.77
CA ARG A 17 -4.88 -28.13 -23.46
C ARG A 17 -4.24 -26.94 -24.19
N GLY A 18 -4.68 -26.68 -25.42
CA GLY A 18 -4.10 -25.70 -26.33
C GLY A 18 -3.91 -24.30 -25.71
N LEU A 19 -3.11 -23.47 -26.37
CA LEU A 19 -2.76 -22.10 -25.94
C LEU A 19 -4.00 -21.37 -25.43
N LEU A 20 -4.10 -21.21 -24.10
CA LEU A 20 -5.00 -20.26 -23.50
C LEU A 20 -4.33 -18.90 -23.66
N GLU A 21 -4.76 -18.15 -24.67
CA GLU A 21 -4.50 -16.72 -24.74
C GLU A 21 -5.39 -16.02 -23.71
N GLU A 22 -4.98 -16.04 -22.45
CA GLU A 22 -5.57 -15.16 -21.43
C GLU A 22 -4.79 -13.85 -21.44
N GLU A 23 -5.48 -12.77 -21.82
CA GLU A 23 -4.94 -11.42 -21.70
C GLU A 23 -4.99 -11.04 -20.21
N TYR A 24 -3.90 -11.31 -19.50
CA TYR A 24 -3.74 -10.94 -18.10
C TYR A 24 -3.34 -9.47 -18.03
N GLN A 25 -4.29 -8.63 -17.63
CA GLN A 25 -4.07 -7.20 -17.45
C GLN A 25 -3.72 -6.96 -15.98
N GLU A 26 -2.43 -6.75 -15.69
CA GLU A 26 -2.01 -6.29 -14.37
C GLU A 26 -2.16 -4.77 -14.30
N ASP A 27 -3.18 -4.30 -13.58
CA ASP A 27 -3.45 -2.86 -13.42
C ASP A 27 -2.34 -2.11 -12.66
N TYR A 28 -1.46 -2.83 -11.95
CA TYR A 28 -0.38 -2.26 -11.12
C TYR A 28 1.04 -2.42 -11.67
N ALA A 29 1.22 -3.06 -12.83
CA ALA A 29 2.54 -3.45 -13.33
C ALA A 29 3.50 -2.27 -13.51
N ALA A 30 2.98 -1.12 -13.96
CA ALA A 30 3.79 0.07 -14.19
C ALA A 30 4.33 0.69 -12.90
N SER A 31 3.49 0.82 -11.87
CA SER A 31 3.89 1.34 -10.57
C SER A 31 4.82 0.38 -9.82
N LEU A 32 4.58 -0.93 -9.93
CA LEU A 32 5.49 -1.93 -9.37
C LEU A 32 6.87 -1.89 -10.05
N ALA A 33 6.91 -1.77 -11.38
CA ALA A 33 8.17 -1.62 -12.12
C ALA A 33 8.92 -0.35 -11.70
N ALA A 34 8.20 0.76 -11.56
CA ALA A 34 8.79 2.01 -11.11
C ALA A 34 9.28 1.93 -9.66
N PHE A 35 8.56 1.24 -8.76
CA PHE A 35 9.04 0.94 -7.41
C PHE A 35 10.36 0.17 -7.45
N ALA A 36 10.42 -0.89 -8.24
CA ALA A 36 11.62 -1.72 -8.37
C ALA A 36 12.82 -0.90 -8.87
N ILE A 37 12.64 -0.04 -9.88
CA ILE A 37 13.71 0.81 -10.41
C ILE A 37 14.14 1.87 -9.38
N ALA A 38 13.19 2.54 -8.72
CA ALA A 38 13.49 3.53 -7.68
C ALA A 38 14.25 2.89 -6.51
N ARG A 39 13.81 1.70 -6.07
CA ARG A 39 14.46 0.95 -5.00
C ARG A 39 15.86 0.49 -5.39
N LEU A 40 16.03 -0.06 -6.60
CA LEU A 40 17.33 -0.47 -7.12
C LEU A 40 18.30 0.71 -7.18
N THR A 41 17.81 1.87 -7.63
CA THR A 41 18.59 3.11 -7.68
C THR A 41 19.08 3.51 -6.28
N ASN A 42 18.19 3.54 -5.27
CA ASN A 42 18.56 3.80 -3.87
C ASN A 42 19.63 2.83 -3.34
N VAL A 43 19.48 1.53 -3.61
CA VAL A 43 20.42 0.51 -3.14
C VAL A 43 21.78 0.69 -3.83
N VAL A 44 21.79 0.88 -5.15
CA VAL A 44 23.03 1.10 -5.91
C VAL A 44 23.72 2.37 -5.45
N GLU A 45 23.01 3.49 -5.30
CA GLU A 45 23.61 4.74 -4.80
C GLU A 45 24.25 4.58 -3.42
N LYS A 46 23.58 3.86 -2.52
CA LYS A 46 24.07 3.63 -1.16
C LYS A 46 25.31 2.75 -1.09
N TYR A 47 25.45 1.76 -1.98
CA TYR A 47 26.48 0.71 -1.87
C TYR A 47 27.51 0.70 -3.01
N MET A 48 27.23 1.38 -4.12
CA MET A 48 28.07 1.41 -5.32
C MET A 48 28.26 2.87 -5.74
N TYR A 49 29.51 3.35 -5.62
CA TYR A 49 29.92 4.75 -5.78
C TYR A 49 29.59 5.47 -7.11
N SER A 50 28.86 4.86 -8.05
CA SER A 50 28.43 5.51 -9.30
C SER A 50 26.92 5.40 -9.48
N LEU A 51 26.21 6.50 -9.23
CA LEU A 51 24.80 6.64 -9.57
C LEU A 51 24.64 6.62 -11.09
N LYS A 52 23.74 5.76 -11.59
CA LYS A 52 23.23 5.86 -12.95
C LYS A 52 22.00 6.75 -12.93
N THR A 53 22.20 8.05 -13.17
CA THR A 53 21.13 9.07 -13.13
C THR A 53 19.96 8.72 -14.04
N GLU A 54 20.22 7.98 -15.12
CA GLU A 54 19.22 7.54 -16.08
C GLU A 54 18.14 6.65 -15.45
N TRP A 55 18.48 5.80 -14.47
CA TRP A 55 17.50 4.92 -13.82
C TRP A 55 16.55 5.71 -12.92
N ARG A 56 17.10 6.69 -12.19
CA ARG A 56 16.29 7.64 -11.43
C ARG A 56 15.35 8.40 -12.35
N ASP A 57 15.88 8.94 -13.45
CA ASP A 57 15.11 9.79 -14.36
C ASP A 57 13.98 8.99 -15.06
N ILE A 58 14.21 7.73 -15.38
CA ILE A 58 13.17 6.80 -15.87
C ILE A 58 12.08 6.59 -14.81
N ALA A 59 12.45 6.28 -13.56
CA ALA A 59 11.48 6.07 -12.48
C ALA A 59 10.66 7.34 -12.21
N VAL A 60 11.31 8.50 -12.16
CA VAL A 60 10.65 9.81 -11.99
C VAL A 60 9.67 10.06 -13.12
N SER A 61 10.08 9.84 -14.37
CA SER A 61 9.24 10.08 -15.54
C SER A 61 8.02 9.15 -15.56
N GLY A 62 8.21 7.87 -15.26
CA GLY A 62 7.13 6.88 -15.18
C GLY A 62 6.12 7.21 -14.10
N ILE A 63 6.57 7.46 -12.87
CA ILE A 63 5.66 7.81 -11.77
C ILE A 63 4.96 9.16 -12.01
N ASN A 64 5.66 10.15 -12.58
CA ASN A 64 5.03 11.43 -12.92
C ASN A 64 3.91 11.26 -13.93
N TYR A 65 4.15 10.46 -14.97
CA TYR A 65 3.15 10.16 -15.96
C TYR A 65 1.93 9.51 -15.30
N ILE A 66 2.11 8.46 -14.50
CA ILE A 66 1.01 7.77 -13.82
C ILE A 66 0.28 8.73 -12.88
N ALA A 67 0.99 9.48 -12.04
CA ALA A 67 0.39 10.45 -11.12
C ALA A 67 -0.45 11.50 -11.82
N ALA A 68 0.07 12.10 -12.88
CA ALA A 68 -0.64 13.12 -13.63
C ALA A 68 -1.90 12.57 -14.33
N HIS A 69 -1.87 11.31 -14.78
CA HIS A 69 -3.00 10.70 -15.47
C HIS A 69 -4.04 10.10 -14.51
N THR A 70 -3.64 9.64 -13.31
CA THR A 70 -4.57 9.12 -12.32
C THR A 70 -5.37 10.23 -11.64
N ILE A 71 -4.77 11.41 -11.43
CA ILE A 71 -5.44 12.57 -10.80
C ILE A 71 -6.12 13.46 -11.85
N ASN A 72 -6.52 12.91 -13.00
CA ASN A 72 -7.20 13.70 -14.04
C ASN A 72 -8.51 14.28 -13.46
N ASP A 73 -8.55 15.59 -13.23
CA ASP A 73 -9.56 16.38 -12.48
C ASP A 73 -9.47 16.41 -10.92
N THR A 74 -8.25 16.33 -10.36
CA THR A 74 -7.87 16.72 -8.96
C THR A 74 -8.26 15.79 -7.82
N VAL A 75 -9.07 14.74 -8.01
CA VAL A 75 -9.58 13.93 -6.89
C VAL A 75 -9.56 12.44 -7.20
N ILE A 76 -9.02 11.63 -6.29
CA ILE A 76 -9.26 10.18 -6.26
C ILE A 76 -10.68 9.96 -5.74
N ASN A 77 -11.54 9.34 -6.55
CA ASN A 77 -12.95 9.13 -6.23
C ASN A 77 -13.33 7.65 -6.10
N ASP A 78 -12.43 6.74 -6.50
CA ASP A 78 -12.64 5.30 -6.45
C ASP A 78 -11.40 4.59 -5.88
N ALA A 79 -11.63 3.53 -5.09
CA ALA A 79 -10.62 2.65 -4.55
C ALA A 79 -9.79 1.95 -5.64
N SER A 80 -10.36 1.74 -6.85
CA SER A 80 -9.63 1.19 -7.99
C SER A 80 -8.45 2.07 -8.45
N GLN A 81 -8.48 3.37 -8.13
CA GLN A 81 -7.41 4.32 -8.45
C GLN A 81 -6.31 4.37 -7.37
N LEU A 82 -6.51 3.67 -6.25
CA LEU A 82 -5.51 3.54 -5.20
C LEU A 82 -4.50 2.48 -5.60
N ASP A 83 -3.24 2.90 -5.70
CA ASP A 83 -2.12 2.03 -6.02
C ASP A 83 -1.08 2.10 -4.89
N PRO A 84 -1.07 1.09 -3.98
CA PRO A 84 -0.07 1.00 -2.93
C PRO A 84 1.37 0.94 -3.43
N TRP A 85 1.62 0.33 -4.60
CA TRP A 85 2.97 0.25 -5.19
C TRP A 85 3.44 1.60 -5.71
N MET A 86 2.51 2.40 -6.23
CA MET A 86 2.79 3.78 -6.59
C MET A 86 3.23 4.58 -5.36
N MET A 87 2.57 4.37 -4.22
CA MET A 87 2.96 5.00 -2.97
C MET A 87 4.36 4.59 -2.50
N HIS A 88 4.67 3.28 -2.53
CA HIS A 88 6.01 2.80 -2.23
C HIS A 88 7.08 3.39 -3.17
N SER A 89 6.76 3.54 -4.46
CA SER A 89 7.64 4.18 -5.45
C SER A 89 7.95 5.62 -5.06
N ILE A 90 6.92 6.40 -4.75
CA ILE A 90 7.05 7.81 -4.37
C ILE A 90 7.91 7.94 -3.10
N ALA A 91 7.72 7.05 -2.11
CA ALA A 91 8.55 7.06 -0.90
C ALA A 91 10.02 6.69 -1.16
N GLU A 92 10.31 5.81 -2.11
CA GLU A 92 11.70 5.54 -2.52
C GLU A 92 12.30 6.75 -3.27
N LEU A 93 11.54 7.40 -4.15
CA LEU A 93 11.98 8.63 -4.83
C LEU A 93 12.16 9.81 -3.86
N ASN A 94 11.40 9.86 -2.76
CA ASN A 94 11.57 10.86 -1.71
C ASN A 94 12.94 10.77 -1.04
N LYS A 95 13.50 9.56 -0.90
CA LYS A 95 14.86 9.36 -0.35
C LYS A 95 15.96 9.88 -1.29
N LEU A 96 15.62 10.09 -2.57
CA LEU A 96 16.49 10.61 -3.62
C LEU A 96 16.24 12.10 -3.91
N ASP A 97 15.44 12.77 -3.08
CA ASP A 97 14.98 14.15 -3.31
C ASP A 97 14.34 14.37 -4.70
N ALA A 98 13.68 13.33 -5.22
CA ALA A 98 13.17 13.26 -6.60
C ALA A 98 11.64 13.28 -6.69
N VAL A 99 10.95 13.76 -5.65
CA VAL A 99 9.48 13.87 -5.62
C VAL A 99 9.05 15.18 -6.29
N SER A 100 8.11 15.06 -7.22
CA SER A 100 7.53 16.19 -7.95
C SER A 100 6.19 16.66 -7.35
N GLU A 101 5.62 17.71 -7.93
CA GLU A 101 4.28 18.19 -7.59
C GLU A 101 3.18 17.15 -7.91
N PRO A 102 3.08 16.54 -9.11
CA PRO A 102 2.09 15.49 -9.37
C PRO A 102 2.13 14.33 -8.36
N MET A 103 3.33 13.90 -7.97
CA MET A 103 3.51 12.84 -6.96
C MET A 103 3.00 13.27 -5.59
N THR A 104 3.29 14.51 -5.19
CA THR A 104 2.80 15.09 -3.93
C THR A 104 1.28 15.18 -3.93
N GLN A 105 0.68 15.61 -5.05
CA GLN A 105 -0.77 15.67 -5.20
C GLN A 105 -1.39 14.27 -5.10
N TYR A 106 -0.82 13.27 -5.80
CA TYR A 106 -1.29 11.89 -5.74
C TYR A 106 -1.30 11.38 -4.30
N THR A 107 -0.17 11.56 -3.62
CA THR A 107 0.03 11.14 -2.24
C THR A 107 -0.98 11.80 -1.29
N THR A 108 -1.29 13.08 -1.52
CA THR A 108 -2.25 13.83 -0.72
C THR A 108 -3.68 13.31 -0.91
N GLU A 109 -4.10 13.06 -2.16
CA GLU A 109 -5.43 12.52 -2.45
C GLU A 109 -5.56 11.07 -1.98
N TYR A 110 -4.51 10.26 -2.10
CA TYR A 110 -4.45 8.92 -1.54
C TYR A 110 -4.69 8.94 -0.03
N PHE A 111 -3.96 9.81 0.69
CA PHE A 111 -4.14 10.01 2.13
C PHE A 111 -5.57 10.39 2.49
N LYS A 112 -6.14 11.40 1.80
CA LYS A 112 -7.51 11.85 2.05
C LYS A 112 -8.53 10.74 1.80
N TYR A 113 -8.39 10.02 0.70
CA TYR A 113 -9.32 8.95 0.34
C TYR A 113 -9.28 7.83 1.37
N VAL A 114 -8.10 7.29 1.68
CA VAL A 114 -7.93 6.17 2.61
C VAL A 114 -8.41 6.53 4.01
N THR A 115 -8.09 7.73 4.51
CA THR A 115 -8.54 8.15 5.84
C THR A 115 -10.03 8.45 5.92
N LYS A 116 -10.64 8.95 4.82
CA LYS A 116 -12.07 9.22 4.72
C LYS A 116 -12.91 7.93 4.65
N HIS A 117 -12.43 6.92 3.93
CA HIS A 117 -13.16 5.66 3.72
C HIS A 117 -12.75 4.54 4.67
N GLN A 118 -11.85 4.82 5.61
CA GLN A 118 -11.57 3.90 6.69
C GLN A 118 -12.79 3.81 7.61
N LEU A 119 -13.28 2.60 7.83
CA LEU A 119 -14.41 2.35 8.73
C LEU A 119 -13.99 2.61 10.17
N ARG A 120 -14.70 3.51 10.87
CA ARG A 120 -14.44 3.84 12.27
C ARG A 120 -15.64 3.47 13.15
N ALA A 121 -15.38 3.24 14.43
CA ALA A 121 -16.43 2.88 15.39
C ALA A 121 -17.63 3.85 15.43
N PRO A 122 -17.44 5.19 15.34
CA PRO A 122 -18.56 6.13 15.30
C PRO A 122 -19.40 6.10 14.01
N ASP A 123 -18.95 5.39 12.97
CA ASP A 123 -19.68 5.27 11.70
C ASP A 123 -20.74 4.14 11.75
N LEU A 124 -20.77 3.36 12.84
CA LEU A 124 -21.64 2.21 13.06
C LEU A 124 -22.77 2.57 14.04
N ASP A 125 -23.76 3.34 13.59
CA ASP A 125 -24.83 3.88 14.45
C ASP A 125 -26.15 3.07 14.39
N SER A 126 -26.27 2.07 13.51
CA SER A 126 -27.48 1.26 13.36
C SER A 126 -27.31 -0.20 13.82
N VAL A 127 -28.44 -0.86 14.10
CA VAL A 127 -28.47 -2.31 14.43
C VAL A 127 -27.96 -3.18 13.27
N GLN A 128 -28.05 -2.70 12.03
CA GLN A 128 -27.46 -3.36 10.86
C GLN A 128 -25.94 -3.18 10.78
N ASP A 129 -25.41 -2.12 11.41
CA ASP A 129 -23.98 -1.85 11.50
C ASP A 129 -23.29 -2.70 12.58
N ALA A 130 -24.06 -3.22 13.55
CA ALA A 130 -23.57 -4.14 14.59
C ALA A 130 -22.90 -5.41 14.01
N GLU A 131 -23.33 -5.84 12.82
CA GLU A 131 -22.75 -6.98 12.10
C GLU A 131 -21.36 -6.68 11.49
N HIS A 132 -20.93 -5.41 11.54
CA HIS A 132 -19.68 -4.92 10.94
C HIS A 132 -18.70 -4.35 11.98
N HIS A 133 -18.92 -4.57 13.28
CA HIS A 133 -17.97 -4.15 14.32
C HIS A 133 -16.59 -4.80 14.16
N ASP A 134 -16.53 -6.02 13.59
CA ASP A 134 -15.29 -6.72 13.23
C ASP A 134 -14.57 -6.08 12.03
N MET A 135 -15.15 -5.06 11.40
CA MET A 135 -14.57 -4.37 10.24
C MET A 135 -13.96 -3.01 10.55
N ILE A 136 -14.06 -2.55 11.80
CA ILE A 136 -13.43 -1.30 12.25
C ILE A 136 -11.94 -1.36 11.89
N GLY A 137 -11.45 -0.30 11.24
CA GLY A 137 -10.07 -0.18 10.76
C GLY A 137 -9.85 -0.59 9.30
N SER A 138 -10.80 -1.28 8.67
CA SER A 138 -10.76 -1.57 7.23
C SER A 138 -10.73 -0.28 6.41
N MET A 139 -9.84 -0.20 5.41
CA MET A 139 -9.60 1.02 4.61
C MET A 139 -10.46 1.13 3.34
N VAL A 140 -11.17 0.07 2.99
CA VAL A 140 -12.17 0.03 1.92
C VAL A 140 -13.39 -0.76 2.41
N GLU A 141 -14.56 -0.41 1.89
CA GLU A 141 -15.81 -1.11 2.20
C GLU A 141 -15.67 -2.59 1.84
N PHE A 142 -15.85 -3.50 2.81
CA PHE A 142 -15.66 -4.95 2.66
C PHE A 142 -14.26 -5.42 2.26
N GLY A 143 -13.22 -4.61 2.53
CA GLY A 143 -11.83 -4.98 2.30
C GLY A 143 -11.38 -6.19 3.11
N SER A 144 -10.61 -7.09 2.49
CA SER A 144 -9.85 -8.09 3.23
C SER A 144 -8.72 -7.44 4.02
N SER A 145 -8.24 -8.11 5.06
CA SER A 145 -7.05 -7.73 5.83
C SER A 145 -5.81 -7.48 4.98
N THR A 146 -5.71 -8.15 3.83
CA THR A 146 -4.65 -7.93 2.83
C THR A 146 -4.77 -6.56 2.18
N VAL A 147 -5.96 -6.19 1.69
CA VAL A 147 -6.18 -4.90 1.03
C VAL A 147 -5.95 -3.78 2.03
N THR A 148 -6.48 -3.91 3.25
CA THR A 148 -6.23 -2.95 4.32
C THR A 148 -4.74 -2.82 4.63
N ALA A 149 -4.01 -3.94 4.75
CA ALA A 149 -2.57 -3.90 4.99
C ALA A 149 -1.79 -3.25 3.83
N ALA A 150 -2.17 -3.52 2.58
CA ALA A 150 -1.54 -2.90 1.41
C ALA A 150 -1.81 -1.39 1.38
N MET A 151 -3.07 -0.97 1.60
CA MET A 151 -3.44 0.45 1.62
C MET A 151 -2.77 1.20 2.77
N ALA A 152 -2.69 0.58 3.94
CA ALA A 152 -1.98 1.13 5.09
C ALA A 152 -0.46 1.20 4.86
N GLY A 153 0.10 0.24 4.12
CA GLY A 153 1.47 0.30 3.62
C GLY A 153 1.70 1.50 2.68
N GLY A 154 0.73 1.80 1.80
CA GLY A 154 0.73 3.02 0.98
C GLY A 154 0.63 4.30 1.82
N LEU A 155 -0.25 4.30 2.84
CA LEU A 155 -0.40 5.40 3.80
C LEU A 155 0.90 5.65 4.59
N CYS A 156 1.62 4.59 4.94
CA CYS A 156 2.94 4.68 5.55
C CYS A 156 3.95 5.39 4.64
N ALA A 157 4.00 4.96 3.39
CA ALA A 157 4.87 5.55 2.39
C ALA A 157 4.51 7.03 2.16
N ALA A 158 3.21 7.37 2.21
CA ALA A 158 2.72 8.74 2.15
C ALA A 158 3.23 9.59 3.32
N PHE A 159 3.27 9.03 4.54
CA PHE A 159 3.74 9.76 5.73
C PHE A 159 5.14 10.34 5.52
N ALA A 160 6.09 9.58 4.97
CA ALA A 160 7.45 10.07 4.74
C ALA A 160 7.53 11.29 3.79
N VAL A 161 6.56 11.44 2.89
CA VAL A 161 6.49 12.53 1.90
C VAL A 161 5.65 13.71 2.43
N LEU A 162 4.58 13.41 3.16
CA LEU A 162 3.60 14.39 3.63
C LEU A 162 3.89 14.93 5.02
N GLU A 163 4.68 14.25 5.85
CA GLU A 163 4.90 14.64 7.25
C GLU A 163 5.31 16.11 7.42
N PRO A 164 6.22 16.69 6.61
CA PRO A 164 6.56 18.12 6.72
C PRO A 164 5.42 19.08 6.32
N LYS A 165 4.36 18.57 5.68
CA LYS A 165 3.30 19.33 5.01
C LYS A 165 1.93 19.17 5.67
N ILE A 166 1.74 18.17 6.54
CA ILE A 166 0.45 17.90 7.20
C ILE A 166 0.33 18.63 8.52
N SER A 167 -0.83 19.24 8.75
CA SER A 167 -1.15 19.98 9.98
C SER A 167 -1.38 19.07 11.18
N ASN A 168 -1.80 17.82 10.95
CA ASN A 168 -2.10 16.86 12.00
C ASN A 168 -1.54 15.46 11.68
N PRO A 169 -0.24 15.22 11.93
CA PRO A 169 0.37 13.90 11.70
C PRO A 169 -0.24 12.79 12.57
N LYS A 170 -0.94 13.13 13.66
CA LYS A 170 -1.63 12.16 14.50
C LYS A 170 -2.73 11.42 13.73
N GLN A 171 -3.40 12.07 12.79
CA GLN A 171 -4.46 11.43 11.99
C GLN A 171 -3.94 10.23 11.19
N ILE A 172 -2.71 10.29 10.68
CA ILE A 172 -2.08 9.16 9.99
C ILE A 172 -1.82 8.03 10.98
N LEU A 173 -1.29 8.36 12.16
CA LEU A 173 -1.01 7.36 13.19
C LEU A 173 -2.29 6.65 13.65
N ASP A 174 -3.34 7.40 13.98
CA ASP A 174 -4.63 6.85 14.40
C ASP A 174 -5.22 5.90 13.31
N SER A 175 -5.05 6.27 12.03
CA SER A 175 -5.46 5.43 10.90
C SER A 175 -4.60 4.17 10.71
N LEU A 176 -3.28 4.27 10.91
CA LEU A 176 -2.38 3.12 10.86
C LEU A 176 -2.63 2.15 12.03
N GLU A 177 -2.89 2.67 13.23
CA GLU A 177 -3.24 1.87 14.41
C GLU A 177 -4.53 1.08 14.18
N SER A 178 -5.59 1.75 13.72
CA SER A 178 -6.87 1.10 13.41
C SER A 178 -6.71 0.02 12.33
N ALA A 179 -5.94 0.29 11.27
CA ALA A 179 -5.66 -0.70 10.24
C ALA A 179 -4.84 -1.89 10.77
N ALA A 180 -3.87 -1.64 11.65
CA ALA A 180 -3.07 -2.70 12.26
C ALA A 180 -3.91 -3.57 13.19
N GLU A 181 -4.82 -2.98 13.97
CA GLU A 181 -5.78 -3.73 14.79
C GLU A 181 -6.67 -4.63 13.93
N PHE A 182 -7.23 -4.08 12.84
CA PHE A 182 -8.01 -4.84 11.87
C PHE A 182 -7.21 -6.00 11.22
N THR A 183 -5.97 -5.72 10.79
CA THR A 183 -5.09 -6.76 10.23
C THR A 183 -4.69 -7.79 11.28
N TYR A 184 -4.56 -7.41 12.55
CA TYR A 184 -4.18 -8.32 13.64
C TYR A 184 -5.35 -9.24 14.07
N GLN A 185 -6.58 -8.73 14.14
CA GLN A 185 -7.73 -9.56 14.51
C GLN A 185 -8.14 -10.58 13.43
N THR A 186 -7.59 -10.44 12.22
CA THR A 186 -7.84 -11.31 11.06
C THR A 186 -6.76 -12.38 10.86
N GLN A 187 -5.90 -12.60 11.86
CA GLN A 187 -4.79 -13.57 11.83
C GLN A 187 -5.26 -14.99 12.21
N TYR A 188 -6.10 -15.61 11.38
CA TYR A 188 -6.55 -16.98 11.61
C TYR A 188 -5.68 -18.00 10.88
N ARG A 189 -5.51 -19.19 11.49
CA ARG A 189 -4.80 -20.31 10.86
C ARG A 189 -5.70 -20.93 9.77
N PRO A 190 -5.13 -21.53 8.70
CA PRO A 190 -5.91 -22.14 7.64
C PRO A 190 -7.00 -23.10 8.14
N GLU A 191 -6.70 -23.89 9.18
CA GLU A 191 -7.61 -24.86 9.78
C GLU A 191 -8.82 -24.21 10.44
N THR A 192 -8.67 -22.99 10.94
CA THR A 192 -9.76 -22.23 11.59
C THR A 192 -10.47 -21.30 10.62
N ALA A 193 -9.74 -20.77 9.63
CA ALA A 193 -10.25 -19.82 8.65
C ALA A 193 -11.42 -20.40 7.86
N MET A 194 -11.34 -21.69 7.49
CA MET A 194 -12.39 -22.37 6.71
C MET A 194 -13.74 -22.52 7.44
N TYR A 195 -13.76 -22.34 8.75
CA TYR A 195 -14.97 -22.43 9.58
C TYR A 195 -15.55 -21.05 9.94
N LEU A 196 -14.92 -19.96 9.51
CA LEU A 196 -15.46 -18.63 9.71
C LEU A 196 -16.66 -18.39 8.78
N PRO A 197 -17.65 -17.57 9.21
CA PRO A 197 -18.78 -17.20 8.35
C PRO A 197 -18.35 -16.58 7.03
N ASN A 198 -17.18 -15.92 6.99
CA ASN A 198 -16.61 -15.34 5.79
C ASN A 198 -15.09 -15.61 5.73
N PRO A 199 -14.65 -16.78 5.22
CA PRO A 199 -13.24 -17.18 5.19
C PRO A 199 -12.38 -16.24 4.33
N GLY A 200 -12.97 -15.58 3.33
CA GLY A 200 -12.28 -14.63 2.46
C GLY A 200 -11.82 -13.35 3.17
N ARG A 201 -12.26 -13.12 4.41
CA ARG A 201 -11.79 -12.00 5.25
C ARG A 201 -10.42 -12.26 5.88
N VAL A 202 -9.96 -13.52 5.91
CA VAL A 202 -8.73 -13.95 6.58
C VAL A 202 -7.66 -14.28 5.55
N PHE A 203 -7.03 -13.24 5.00
CA PHE A 203 -5.85 -13.39 4.14
C PHE A 203 -4.68 -12.53 4.64
N GLY A 204 -3.45 -13.03 4.51
CA GLY A 204 -2.27 -12.30 4.99
C GLY A 204 -1.98 -12.53 6.47
N GLY A 205 -2.28 -13.74 6.96
CA GLY A 205 -1.76 -14.23 8.23
C GLY A 205 -0.22 -14.18 8.25
N VAL A 206 0.36 -13.76 9.37
CA VAL A 206 1.81 -13.81 9.62
C VAL A 206 2.12 -15.04 10.48
N HIS A 207 3.29 -15.63 10.26
CA HIS A 207 3.76 -16.71 11.11
C HIS A 207 4.14 -16.19 12.51
N ASP A 208 4.15 -17.10 13.48
CA ASP A 208 4.67 -16.87 14.83
C ASP A 208 6.18 -16.54 14.87
N SER A 209 6.90 -16.86 13.78
CA SER A 209 8.32 -16.60 13.62
C SER A 209 8.69 -16.06 12.24
N LEU A 210 9.61 -15.09 12.22
CA LEU A 210 10.27 -14.58 11.00
C LEU A 210 11.31 -15.55 10.42
N THR A 211 11.65 -16.62 11.15
CA THR A 211 12.56 -17.68 10.65
C THR A 211 11.84 -18.77 9.87
N ASN A 212 10.51 -18.74 9.84
CA ASN A 212 9.74 -19.64 9.01
C ASN A 212 9.75 -19.12 7.56
N ILE A 213 10.44 -19.84 6.68
CA ILE A 213 10.63 -19.47 5.28
C ILE A 213 9.38 -19.69 4.42
N ASP A 214 8.36 -20.34 4.97
CA ASP A 214 7.06 -20.53 4.35
C ASP A 214 6.21 -19.24 4.40
N LEU A 215 6.77 -18.07 4.08
CA LEU A 215 6.00 -16.84 3.90
C LEU A 215 5.47 -16.81 2.45
N PRO A 216 4.27 -17.35 2.15
CA PRO A 216 3.97 -17.79 0.79
C PRO A 216 3.20 -16.75 -0.01
N SER A 217 2.97 -15.53 0.49
CA SER A 217 2.15 -14.57 -0.23
C SER A 217 2.54 -13.11 0.00
N VAL A 218 2.39 -12.32 -1.07
CA VAL A 218 2.43 -10.85 -1.05
C VAL A 218 1.57 -10.25 0.07
N THR A 219 0.52 -10.98 0.46
CA THR A 219 -0.41 -10.58 1.52
C THR A 219 0.20 -10.52 2.92
N SER A 220 1.00 -11.52 3.32
CA SER A 220 1.71 -11.50 4.60
C SER A 220 2.81 -10.44 4.62
N GLN A 221 3.42 -10.14 3.47
CA GLN A 221 4.42 -9.08 3.34
C GLN A 221 3.81 -7.70 3.60
N HIS A 222 2.60 -7.43 3.10
CA HIS A 222 1.90 -6.19 3.40
C HIS A 222 1.55 -6.06 4.89
N ALA A 223 1.09 -7.14 5.53
CA ALA A 223 0.79 -7.13 6.97
C ALA A 223 2.04 -6.83 7.82
N ILE A 224 3.17 -7.52 7.54
CA ILE A 224 4.44 -7.24 8.22
C ILE A 224 4.89 -5.80 7.96
N SER A 225 4.77 -5.32 6.73
CA SER A 225 5.14 -3.95 6.35
C SER A 225 4.31 -2.91 7.11
N LEU A 226 3.01 -3.14 7.27
CA LEU A 226 2.13 -2.30 8.09
C LEU A 226 2.61 -2.25 9.55
N PHE A 227 2.85 -3.40 10.19
CA PHE A 227 3.28 -3.43 11.59
C PHE A 227 4.62 -2.73 11.80
N LEU A 228 5.59 -2.98 10.92
CA LEU A 228 6.90 -2.33 10.97
C LEU A 228 6.77 -0.81 10.75
N CYS A 229 5.92 -0.41 9.80
CA CYS A 229 5.65 1.00 9.57
C CYS A 229 5.06 1.68 10.81
N LEU A 230 4.02 1.08 11.40
CA LEU A 230 3.35 1.64 12.56
C LEU A 230 4.37 1.86 13.68
N ALA A 231 5.19 0.85 13.97
CA ALA A 231 6.26 0.96 14.96
C ALA A 231 7.23 2.12 14.67
N GLN A 232 7.68 2.28 13.42
CA GLN A 232 8.55 3.38 13.01
C GLN A 232 7.89 4.75 13.15
N THR A 233 6.62 4.87 12.75
CA THR A 233 5.85 6.11 12.85
C THR A 233 5.65 6.51 14.30
N MET A 234 5.31 5.56 15.18
CA MET A 234 5.20 5.79 16.63
C MET A 234 6.53 6.25 17.24
N GLU A 235 7.65 5.67 16.83
CA GLU A 235 8.98 6.08 17.31
C GLU A 235 9.31 7.52 16.91
N ILE A 236 9.03 7.91 15.65
CA ILE A 236 9.24 9.27 15.15
C ILE A 236 8.41 10.27 15.96
N GLN A 237 7.12 9.99 16.17
CA GLN A 237 6.23 10.86 16.95
C GLN A 237 6.72 10.99 18.40
N THR A 238 7.12 9.88 19.02
CA THR A 238 7.64 9.87 20.39
C THR A 238 8.92 10.71 20.53
N LYS A 239 9.84 10.60 19.56
CA LYS A 239 11.07 11.42 19.57
C LYS A 239 10.78 12.91 19.44
N LYS A 240 9.84 13.30 18.57
CA LYS A 240 9.42 14.69 18.39
C LYS A 240 8.80 15.28 19.66
N LEU A 241 7.90 14.54 20.29
CA LEU A 241 7.31 14.93 21.56
C LEU A 241 8.35 15.12 22.65
N LYS A 242 9.43 14.32 22.68
CA LYS A 242 10.52 14.49 23.66
C LYS A 242 11.44 15.68 23.36
N SER A 243 11.64 16.04 22.08
CA SER A 243 12.48 17.18 21.69
C SER A 243 11.83 18.56 21.85
N SER A 244 10.51 18.61 22.09
CA SER A 244 9.76 19.84 22.35
C SER A 244 9.71 20.26 23.83
N TRP A 245 10.36 19.50 24.72
CA TRP A 245 10.55 19.81 26.14
C TRP A 245 12.01 20.16 26.41
#